data_AF-Q8GIZ9-F1
#
_entry.id   AF-Q8GIZ9-F1
#
_cell.length_a   1.000
_cell.length_b   1.000
_cell.length_c   1.000
_cell.angle_alpha   90.00
_cell.angle_beta   90.00
_cell.angle_gamma   90.00
#
_symmetry.space_group_name_H-M   'P 1'
#
loop_
_entity.id
_entity.type
_entity.pdbx_description
1 polymer ?
#
loop_
_entity_poly.entity_id
_entity_poly.type
_entity_poly.pdbx_seq_one_letter_code
_entity_poly.pdbx_strand_id
1 'polypeptide(L)'
;PVWSVGCGILGASEAHLSLWTILYGALLMFLIGPLVLGMGQSINDYYDADVDAINEPDRPCAKYPKLFKKLALTNVAVLSLAAMAIAYLAFRIEIFYLVVAGLLIAVGYSMPPLRFKQNGWIGNASCALTYVTLPWIAGLLAFTQFDTGTDHSRFCLRHRI
;
A
#
# COMPACT_ATOMS: atom_id res chain seq x y z
N PRO A 1 -2.09 4.95 -7.08
CA PRO A 1 -2.58 4.94 -5.68
C PRO A 1 -2.38 6.27 -4.92
N VAL A 2 -1.30 7.03 -5.17
CA VAL A 2 -0.97 8.23 -4.38
C VAL A 2 -2.06 9.30 -4.48
N TRP A 3 -2.62 9.49 -5.68
CA TRP A 3 -3.77 10.39 -5.89
C TRP A 3 -4.98 9.97 -5.04
N SER A 4 -5.22 8.65 -4.92
CA SER A 4 -6.35 8.09 -4.19
C SER A 4 -6.21 8.28 -2.68
N VAL A 5 -4.99 8.18 -2.14
CA VAL A 5 -4.68 8.62 -0.77
C VAL A 5 -5.05 10.09 -0.60
N GLY A 6 -4.63 10.95 -1.53
CA GLY A 6 -4.95 12.38 -1.52
C GLY A 6 -6.46 12.65 -1.50
N CYS A 7 -7.23 11.96 -2.34
CA CYS A 7 -8.69 12.05 -2.33
C CYS A 7 -9.30 11.59 -1.00
N GLY A 8 -8.73 10.56 -0.37
CA GLY A 8 -9.17 10.11 0.96
C GLY A 8 -8.92 11.16 2.04
N ILE A 9 -7.74 11.77 2.02
CA ILE A 9 -7.37 12.87 2.93
C ILE A 9 -8.32 14.05 2.74
N LEU A 10 -8.57 14.49 1.51
CA LEU A 10 -9.47 15.60 1.21
C LEU A 10 -10.93 15.32 1.60
N GLY A 11 -11.33 14.05 1.68
CA GLY A 11 -12.66 13.64 2.13
C GLY A 11 -12.78 13.46 3.65
N ALA A 12 -11.70 13.59 4.41
CA ALA A 12 -11.70 13.38 5.86
C ALA A 12 -12.17 14.63 6.61
N SER A 13 -12.93 14.44 7.70
CA SER A 13 -13.58 15.52 8.43
C SER A 13 -12.59 16.49 9.09
N GLU A 14 -11.45 15.99 9.60
CA GLU A 14 -10.45 16.81 10.32
C GLU A 14 -9.24 17.18 9.46
N ALA A 15 -9.30 16.97 8.15
CA ALA A 15 -8.19 17.32 7.25
C ALA A 15 -8.17 18.83 6.96
N HIS A 16 -7.55 19.60 7.85
CA HIS A 16 -7.30 21.03 7.64
C HIS A 16 -5.99 21.27 6.89
N LEU A 17 -5.92 22.35 6.10
CA LEU A 17 -4.68 22.74 5.44
C LEU A 17 -3.67 23.23 6.48
N SER A 18 -2.73 22.35 6.84
CA SER A 18 -1.66 22.62 7.79
C SER A 18 -0.39 21.91 7.35
N LEU A 19 0.77 22.38 7.83
CA LEU A 19 2.05 21.70 7.57
C LEU A 19 2.02 20.24 8.09
N TRP A 20 1.38 20.01 9.23
CA TRP A 20 1.21 18.67 9.79
C TRP A 20 0.43 17.75 8.85
N THR A 21 -0.73 18.19 8.35
CA THR A 21 -1.55 17.43 7.41
C THR A 21 -0.77 17.09 6.14
N ILE A 22 0.00 18.04 5.61
CA ILE A 22 0.83 17.84 4.41
C ILE A 22 1.90 16.79 4.66
N LEU A 23 2.66 16.90 5.77
CA LEU A 23 3.75 15.97 6.07
C LEU A 23 3.23 14.56 6.41
N TYR A 24 2.15 14.47 7.21
CA TYR A 24 1.54 13.21 7.57
C TYR A 24 0.91 12.51 6.36
N GLY A 25 0.23 13.28 5.50
CA GLY A 25 -0.29 12.80 4.22
C GLY A 25 0.82 12.36 3.27
N ALA A 26 1.91 13.12 3.15
CA ALA A 26 3.05 12.75 2.32
C ALA A 26 3.72 11.44 2.78
N LEU A 27 3.85 11.24 4.10
CA LEU A 27 4.33 9.97 4.65
C LEU A 27 3.41 8.81 4.28
N LEU A 28 2.09 9.00 4.33
CA LEU A 28 1.13 7.97 3.93
C LEU A 28 1.20 7.66 2.43
N MET A 29 1.36 8.70 1.60
CA MET A 29 1.56 8.55 0.16
C MET A 29 2.86 7.80 -0.16
N PHE A 30 3.94 8.05 0.60
CA PHE A 30 5.19 7.33 0.48
C PHE A 30 5.06 5.85 0.90
N LEU A 31 4.36 5.60 2.01
CA LEU A 31 4.05 4.25 2.47
C LEU A 31 3.27 3.46 1.41
N ILE A 32 2.19 4.02 0.87
CA ILE A 32 1.32 3.31 -0.07
C ILE A 32 1.95 3.19 -1.47
N GLY A 33 2.56 4.26 -1.98
CA GLY A 33 3.11 4.27 -3.34
C GLY A 33 4.42 3.47 -3.44
N PRO A 34 5.58 4.07 -3.13
CA PRO A 34 6.87 3.39 -3.21
C PRO A 34 6.95 2.06 -2.46
N LEU A 35 6.42 1.96 -1.22
CA LEU A 35 6.62 0.74 -0.45
C LEU A 35 5.60 -0.35 -0.82
N VAL A 36 4.30 -0.13 -0.61
CA VAL A 36 3.29 -1.17 -0.86
C VAL A 36 3.15 -1.48 -2.35
N LEU A 37 2.98 -0.46 -3.21
CA LEU A 37 2.86 -0.73 -4.64
C LEU A 37 4.19 -1.13 -5.27
N GLY A 38 5.32 -0.56 -4.85
CA GLY A 38 6.64 -1.01 -5.33
C GLY A 38 6.96 -2.46 -4.97
N MET A 39 6.52 -2.92 -3.80
CA MET A 39 6.54 -4.34 -3.43
C MET A 39 5.71 -5.17 -4.42
N GLY A 40 4.47 -4.74 -4.69
CA GLY A 40 3.57 -5.37 -5.65
C GLY A 40 4.14 -5.47 -7.06
N GLN A 41 4.84 -4.43 -7.53
CA GLN A 41 5.56 -4.49 -8.82
C GLN A 41 6.70 -5.51 -8.77
N SER A 42 7.48 -5.52 -7.69
CA SER A 42 8.62 -6.44 -7.55
C SER A 42 8.19 -7.91 -7.55
N ILE A 43 7.13 -8.26 -6.80
CA ILE A 43 6.60 -9.62 -6.83
C ILE A 43 5.97 -9.97 -8.18
N ASN A 44 5.35 -9.01 -8.86
CA ASN A 44 4.83 -9.23 -10.19
C ASN A 44 5.94 -9.56 -11.18
N ASP A 45 7.00 -8.76 -11.22
CA ASP A 45 8.14 -8.98 -12.12
C ASP A 45 8.84 -10.33 -11.86
N TYR A 46 8.89 -10.77 -10.60
CA TYR A 46 9.43 -12.08 -10.25
C TYR A 46 8.65 -13.22 -10.91
N TYR A 47 7.31 -13.15 -10.84
CA TYR A 47 6.41 -14.20 -11.32
C TYR A 47 6.00 -14.06 -12.80
N ASP A 48 6.32 -12.93 -13.44
CA ASP A 48 6.05 -12.65 -14.86
C ASP A 48 7.27 -12.67 -15.76
N ALA A 49 8.48 -12.83 -15.22
CA ALA A 49 9.71 -12.81 -16.02
C ALA A 49 9.66 -13.66 -17.32
N ASP A 50 9.01 -14.83 -17.30
CA ASP A 50 8.91 -15.71 -18.46
C ASP A 50 7.87 -15.21 -19.50
N VAL A 51 6.79 -14.57 -19.02
CA VAL A 51 5.77 -13.92 -19.87
C VAL A 51 6.33 -12.62 -20.46
N ASP A 52 7.04 -11.85 -19.64
CA ASP A 52 7.71 -10.61 -20.06
C ASP A 52 8.82 -10.89 -21.05
N ALA A 53 9.50 -12.03 -20.98
CA ALA A 53 10.48 -12.42 -22.00
C ALA A 53 9.87 -12.60 -23.40
N ILE A 54 8.57 -12.92 -23.48
CA ILE A 54 7.84 -13.04 -24.74
C ILE A 54 7.30 -11.67 -25.18
N ASN A 55 6.70 -10.90 -24.25
CA ASN A 55 5.99 -9.66 -24.57
C ASN A 55 6.92 -8.42 -24.66
N GLU A 56 7.91 -8.35 -23.77
CA GLU A 56 8.82 -7.22 -23.59
C GLU A 56 10.27 -7.72 -23.45
N PRO A 57 10.87 -8.29 -24.52
CA PRO A 57 12.18 -8.92 -24.45
C PRO A 57 13.31 -7.96 -24.03
N ASP A 58 13.09 -6.65 -24.17
CA ASP A 58 14.04 -5.64 -23.75
C ASP A 58 14.01 -5.29 -22.25
N ARG A 59 12.99 -5.76 -21.53
CA ARG A 59 12.80 -5.49 -20.10
C ARG A 59 13.94 -6.11 -19.28
N PRO A 60 14.44 -5.43 -18.23
CA PRO A 60 15.54 -5.98 -17.42
C PRO A 60 15.28 -7.36 -16.81
N CYS A 61 14.03 -7.66 -16.43
CA CYS A 61 13.64 -8.99 -15.93
C CYS A 61 13.76 -10.10 -16.99
N ALA A 62 13.56 -9.77 -18.27
CA ALA A 62 13.71 -10.69 -19.40
C ALA A 62 15.18 -10.90 -19.77
N LYS A 63 15.98 -9.83 -19.81
CA LYS A 63 17.40 -9.88 -20.18
C LYS A 63 18.29 -10.59 -19.14
N TYR A 64 18.00 -10.39 -17.86
CA TYR A 64 18.84 -10.88 -16.76
C TYR A 64 18.03 -11.64 -15.69
N PRO A 65 17.33 -12.74 -16.06
CA PRO A 65 16.27 -13.32 -15.23
C PRO A 65 16.77 -13.81 -13.87
N LYS A 66 17.97 -14.41 -13.79
CA LYS A 66 18.53 -14.89 -12.52
C LYS A 66 18.87 -13.75 -11.55
N LEU A 67 19.49 -12.69 -12.06
CA LEU A 67 19.86 -11.53 -11.25
C LEU A 67 18.61 -10.77 -10.80
N PHE A 68 17.70 -10.51 -11.75
CA PHE A 68 16.50 -9.75 -11.50
C PHE A 68 15.55 -10.46 -10.53
N LYS A 69 15.40 -11.80 -10.64
CA LYS A 69 14.61 -12.58 -9.66
C LYS A 69 15.15 -12.45 -8.24
N LYS A 70 16.48 -12.41 -8.04
CA LYS A 70 17.08 -12.17 -6.71
C LYS A 70 16.77 -10.76 -6.21
N LEU A 71 16.96 -9.74 -7.05
CA LEU A 71 16.67 -8.35 -6.69
C LEU A 71 15.18 -8.14 -6.36
N ALA A 72 14.29 -8.75 -7.14
CA ALA A 72 12.85 -8.71 -6.91
C ALA A 72 12.48 -9.29 -5.54
N LEU A 73 13.00 -10.47 -5.16
CA LEU A 73 12.76 -11.04 -3.84
C LEU A 73 13.32 -10.18 -2.70
N THR A 74 14.53 -9.63 -2.87
CA THR A 74 15.10 -8.69 -1.90
C THR A 74 14.21 -7.47 -1.72
N ASN A 75 13.74 -6.87 -2.82
CA ASN A 75 12.80 -5.76 -2.77
C ASN A 75 11.49 -6.14 -2.10
N VAL A 76 10.93 -7.32 -2.40
CA VAL A 76 9.71 -7.80 -1.75
C VAL A 76 9.88 -7.84 -0.24
N ALA A 77 10.98 -8.41 0.25
CA ALA A 77 11.27 -8.49 1.67
C ALA A 77 11.47 -7.10 2.30
N VAL A 78 12.34 -6.28 1.73
CA VAL A 78 12.70 -4.96 2.26
C VAL A 78 11.49 -4.03 2.27
N LEU A 79 10.75 -3.93 1.16
CA LEU A 79 9.60 -3.05 1.04
C LEU A 79 8.44 -3.51 1.92
N SER A 80 8.21 -4.83 2.06
CA SER A 80 7.17 -5.35 2.98
C SER A 80 7.51 -5.01 4.43
N LEU A 81 8.75 -5.27 4.87
CA LEU A 81 9.17 -4.97 6.24
C LEU A 81 9.13 -3.47 6.52
N ALA A 82 9.62 -2.63 5.60
CA ALA A 82 9.56 -1.19 5.73
C ALA A 82 8.11 -0.67 5.77
N ALA A 83 7.24 -1.17 4.89
CA ALA A 83 5.83 -0.78 4.86
C ALA A 83 5.13 -1.14 6.19
N MET A 84 5.29 -2.37 6.66
CA MET A 84 4.70 -2.82 7.92
C MET A 84 5.25 -2.03 9.12
N ALA A 85 6.56 -1.78 9.17
CA ALA A 85 7.18 -1.02 10.25
C ALA A 85 6.68 0.43 10.28
N ILE A 86 6.68 1.13 9.14
CA ILE A 86 6.18 2.51 9.06
C ILE A 86 4.69 2.57 9.39
N ALA A 87 3.88 1.65 8.84
CA ALA A 87 2.46 1.60 9.12
C ALA A 87 2.16 1.39 10.62
N TYR A 88 2.89 0.49 11.27
CA TYR A 88 2.72 0.19 12.70
C TYR A 88 3.19 1.33 13.62
N LEU A 89 4.29 2.00 13.27
CA LEU A 89 4.91 3.01 14.13
C LEU A 89 4.33 4.41 13.95
N ALA A 90 3.88 4.77 12.74
CA ALA A 90 3.47 6.14 12.42
C ALA A 90 1.95 6.32 12.25
N PHE A 91 1.21 5.23 12.04
CA PHE A 91 -0.22 5.29 11.74
C PHE A 91 -1.07 4.51 12.74
N ARG A 92 -2.37 4.76 12.69
CA ARG A 92 -3.34 3.98 13.46
C ARG A 92 -3.33 2.52 13.03
N ILE A 93 -3.70 1.63 13.95
CA ILE A 93 -3.65 0.18 13.72
C ILE A 93 -4.53 -0.27 12.54
N GLU A 94 -5.61 0.45 12.25
CA GLU A 94 -6.48 0.18 11.11
C GLU A 94 -5.73 0.36 9.78
N ILE A 95 -4.88 1.38 9.65
CA ILE A 95 -4.05 1.60 8.46
C ILE A 95 -3.00 0.50 8.33
N PHE A 96 -2.43 0.01 9.44
CA PHE A 96 -1.55 -1.16 9.43
C PHE A 96 -2.26 -2.40 8.85
N TYR A 97 -3.51 -2.68 9.24
CA TYR A 97 -4.26 -3.79 8.67
C TYR A 97 -4.55 -3.60 7.18
N LEU A 98 -4.85 -2.38 6.71
CA LEU A 98 -5.01 -2.09 5.28
C LEU A 98 -3.71 -2.33 4.50
N VAL A 99 -2.56 -1.95 5.06
CA VAL A 99 -1.25 -2.20 4.47
C VAL A 99 -1.00 -3.70 4.36
N VAL A 100 -1.19 -4.47 5.44
CA VAL A 100 -1.02 -5.92 5.42
C VAL A 100 -1.95 -6.58 4.40
N ALA A 101 -3.22 -6.17 4.36
CA ALA A 101 -4.17 -6.66 3.36
C ALA A 101 -3.71 -6.34 1.93
N GLY A 102 -3.24 -5.12 1.67
CA GLY A 102 -2.70 -4.72 0.38
C GLY A 102 -1.49 -5.55 -0.05
N LEU A 103 -0.55 -5.82 0.86
CA LEU A 103 0.61 -6.67 0.61
C LEU A 103 0.18 -8.12 0.30
N LEU A 104 -0.76 -8.67 1.07
CA LEU A 104 -1.28 -10.04 0.85
C LEU A 104 -2.03 -10.16 -0.49
N ILE A 105 -2.84 -9.17 -0.85
CA ILE A 105 -3.52 -9.14 -2.15
C ILE A 105 -2.50 -9.07 -3.28
N ALA A 106 -1.45 -8.25 -3.16
CA ALA A 106 -0.39 -8.17 -4.16
C ALA A 106 0.37 -9.51 -4.33
N VAL A 107 0.64 -10.22 -3.23
CA VAL A 107 1.21 -11.58 -3.28
C VAL A 107 0.25 -12.54 -3.97
N GLY A 108 -1.02 -12.59 -3.56
CA GLY A 108 -2.04 -13.47 -4.14
C GLY A 108 -2.34 -13.17 -5.61
N TYR A 109 -2.16 -11.92 -6.04
CA TYR A 109 -2.31 -11.50 -7.42
C TYR A 109 -1.30 -12.16 -8.36
N SER A 110 -0.05 -12.33 -7.92
CA SER A 110 1.06 -12.80 -8.77
C SER A 110 1.52 -14.23 -8.51
N MET A 111 1.43 -14.71 -7.26
CA MET A 111 2.01 -15.99 -6.82
C MET A 111 1.08 -17.20 -7.09
N PRO A 112 1.56 -18.29 -7.70
CA PRO A 112 0.85 -19.57 -7.75
C PRO A 112 0.72 -20.22 -6.35
N PRO A 113 -0.38 -20.92 -6.03
CA PRO A 113 -1.46 -21.33 -6.92
C PRO A 113 -2.60 -20.30 -7.10
N LEU A 114 -2.62 -19.21 -6.32
CA LEU A 114 -3.72 -18.24 -6.33
C LEU A 114 -3.78 -17.41 -7.61
N ARG A 115 -2.65 -16.76 -7.94
CA ARG A 115 -2.39 -15.94 -9.13
C ARG A 115 -3.64 -15.26 -9.72
N PHE A 116 -4.29 -14.39 -8.92
CA PHE A 116 -5.61 -13.83 -9.21
C PHE A 116 -5.76 -13.21 -10.60
N LYS A 117 -4.69 -12.66 -11.15
CA LYS A 117 -4.67 -12.05 -12.49
C LYS A 117 -5.06 -12.99 -13.63
N GLN A 118 -5.05 -14.30 -13.41
CA GLN A 118 -5.55 -15.28 -14.39
C GLN A 118 -7.08 -15.29 -14.47
N ASN A 119 -7.78 -14.74 -13.48
CA ASN A 119 -9.22 -14.59 -13.48
C ASN A 119 -9.60 -13.12 -13.72
N GLY A 120 -10.37 -12.84 -14.78
CA GLY A 120 -10.73 -11.47 -15.15
C GLY A 120 -11.58 -10.71 -14.12
N TRP A 121 -12.34 -11.40 -13.26
CA TRP A 121 -13.10 -10.76 -12.20
C TRP A 121 -12.25 -10.50 -10.97
N ILE A 122 -11.58 -11.53 -10.46
CA ILE A 122 -10.80 -11.46 -9.22
C ILE A 122 -9.55 -10.60 -9.42
N GLY A 123 -8.87 -10.72 -10.56
CA GLY A 123 -7.72 -9.89 -10.91
C GLY A 123 -8.08 -8.40 -10.95
N ASN A 124 -9.14 -8.04 -11.68
CA ASN A 124 -9.58 -6.65 -11.77
C ASN A 124 -10.08 -6.10 -10.42
N ALA A 125 -10.78 -6.91 -9.63
CA ALA A 125 -11.19 -6.52 -8.28
C ALA A 125 -9.97 -6.28 -7.37
N SER A 126 -8.95 -7.13 -7.47
CA SER A 126 -7.69 -6.97 -6.72
C SER A 126 -6.98 -5.67 -7.08
N CYS A 127 -6.91 -5.32 -8.37
CA CYS A 127 -6.38 -4.05 -8.84
C CYS A 127 -7.20 -2.86 -8.33
N ALA A 128 -8.53 -2.90 -8.44
CA ALA A 128 -9.39 -1.82 -7.95
C ALA A 128 -9.21 -1.60 -6.44
N LEU A 129 -9.15 -2.68 -5.66
CA LEU A 129 -8.92 -2.61 -4.21
C LEU A 129 -7.56 -1.99 -3.88
N THR A 130 -6.49 -2.47 -4.50
CA THR A 130 -5.12 -2.06 -4.14
C THR A 130 -4.69 -0.72 -4.72
N TYR A 131 -5.21 -0.31 -5.87
CA TYR A 131 -4.85 0.96 -6.51
C TYR A 131 -5.74 2.12 -6.09
N VAL A 132 -6.97 1.84 -5.62
CA VAL A 132 -7.97 2.87 -5.31
C VAL A 132 -8.61 2.67 -3.94
N THR A 133 -9.31 1.56 -3.69
CA THR A 133 -10.16 1.46 -2.49
C THR A 133 -9.36 1.53 -1.18
N LEU A 134 -8.34 0.68 -1.01
CA LEU A 134 -7.55 0.65 0.22
C LEU A 134 -6.74 1.94 0.43
N PRO A 135 -6.05 2.49 -0.59
CA PRO A 135 -5.38 3.79 -0.47
C PRO A 135 -6.32 4.92 -0.07
N TRP A 136 -7.53 4.97 -0.64
CA TRP A 136 -8.53 5.98 -0.32
C TRP A 136 -9.00 5.85 1.13
N ILE A 137 -9.35 4.64 1.58
CA ILE A 137 -9.74 4.40 2.97
C ILE A 137 -8.60 4.78 3.92
N ALA A 138 -7.35 4.42 3.60
CA ALA A 138 -6.21 4.79 4.44
C ALA A 138 -6.05 6.32 4.57
N GLY A 139 -6.22 7.07 3.47
CA GLY A 139 -6.22 8.53 3.47
C GLY A 139 -7.34 9.11 4.33
N LEU A 140 -8.54 8.54 4.25
CA LEU A 140 -9.68 8.94 5.07
C LEU A 140 -9.42 8.69 6.57
N LEU A 141 -8.95 7.48 6.92
CA LEU A 141 -8.70 7.06 8.30
C LEU A 141 -7.57 7.84 8.98
N ALA A 142 -6.63 8.38 8.20
CA ALA A 142 -5.51 9.15 8.73
C ALA A 142 -5.96 10.45 9.41
N PHE A 143 -7.13 10.99 9.02
CA PHE A 143 -7.64 12.28 9.51
C PHE A 143 -9.13 12.23 9.92
N THR A 144 -9.75 11.05 10.01
CA THR A 144 -11.13 10.91 10.49
C THR A 144 -11.14 10.45 11.94
N GLN A 145 -11.80 11.20 12.81
CA GLN A 145 -12.15 10.73 14.15
C GLN A 145 -13.43 9.90 14.08
N PHE A 146 -13.41 8.71 14.68
CA PHE A 146 -14.64 7.96 14.90
C PHE A 146 -15.00 8.13 16.37
N ASP A 147 -16.12 8.79 16.63
CA ASP A 147 -16.75 8.73 17.95
C ASP A 147 -17.18 7.29 18.20
N THR A 148 -16.35 6.54 18.93
CA THR A 148 -16.59 5.13 19.23
C THR A 148 -17.57 4.92 20.38
N GLY A 149 -18.25 5.97 20.86
CA GLY A 149 -19.26 5.87 21.92
C GLY A 149 -18.75 5.34 23.27
N THR A 150 -17.45 5.06 23.40
CA THR A 150 -16.82 4.61 24.64
C THR A 150 -16.06 5.77 25.29
N ASP A 151 -16.82 6.44 26.15
CA ASP A 151 -16.42 7.16 27.37
C ASP A 151 -15.44 8.35 27.26
N HIS A 152 -16.01 9.52 27.52
CA HIS A 152 -15.36 10.81 27.72
C HIS A 152 -14.49 10.79 28.99
N SER A 153 -13.22 10.39 28.93
CA SER A 153 -12.28 10.75 30.01
C SER A 153 -10.77 10.70 29.72
N ARG A 154 -10.30 10.25 28.56
CA ARG A 154 -8.84 10.03 28.36
C ARG A 154 -8.11 10.91 27.35
N PHE A 155 -8.77 11.85 26.66
CA PHE A 155 -8.11 12.65 25.62
C PHE A 155 -7.82 14.12 25.99
N CYS A 156 -8.23 14.60 27.17
CA CYS A 156 -8.06 16.00 27.57
C CYS A 156 -6.65 16.45 28.00
N LEU A 157 -5.61 15.60 27.90
CA LEU A 157 -4.31 15.91 28.51
C LEU A 157 -3.10 16.02 27.57
N ARG A 158 -3.27 16.04 26.23
CA ARG A 158 -2.10 16.10 25.32
C ARG A 158 -1.88 17.37 24.52
N HIS A 159 -2.67 18.43 24.71
CA HIS A 159 -2.43 19.73 24.07
C HIS A 159 -2.66 20.94 24.99
N ARG A 160 -2.11 20.89 26.21
CA ARG A 160 -1.80 22.10 26.98
C ARG A 160 -0.34 22.08 27.41
N ILE A 161 0.57 22.39 26.48
CA ILE A 161 1.79 23.18 26.70
C ILE A 161 2.06 23.92 25.40
#